data_AF-A0A388JQE5-F1
#
_entry.id   AF-A0A388JQE5-F1
#
_cell.length_a   1.000
_cell.length_b   1.000
_cell.length_c   1.000
_cell.angle_alpha   90.00
_cell.angle_beta   90.00
_cell.angle_gamma   90.00
#
_symmetry.space_group_name_H-M   'P 1'
#
loop_
_entity.id
_entity.type
_entity.pdbx_description
1 polymer ?
#
loop_
_entity_poly.entity_id
_entity_poly.type
_entity_poly.pdbx_seq_one_letter_code
_entity_poly.pdbx_strand_id
1 'polypeptide(L)'
;MTRRAAEEAEKLRQRANEMLRQDPRNALRYAEEANVKNYTPDGDKLITIIRIHIAAAVRMPGSPDGRDWYGILQVNPTDSHDTMRTKYRALCLHTHPDKAKNFDGCENAFRLLKLAWEVLGDANKRRAYDQSLAQRRAPGGLAGGGGGARGGGGGGGGVGGVNYGHYSSSSTVPPSRSGSGSTPSSSSSATVSRPAIQEPFTVAVTCPFCKHACRRKYSVMMGRQVLSDELIFCAKCQRNFYP
;
A
#
# COMPACT_ATOMS: atom_id res chain seq x y z
N MET A 1 0.00 -36.81 -2.66
CA MET A 1 -0.37 -35.85 -3.72
C MET A 1 -0.66 -36.62 -5.00
N THR A 2 -1.73 -36.30 -5.72
CA THR A 2 -2.13 -37.02 -6.94
C THR A 2 -1.36 -36.49 -8.15
N ARG A 3 -0.97 -37.36 -9.10
CA ARG A 3 -0.29 -36.94 -10.35
C ARG A 3 -1.09 -35.84 -11.08
N ARG A 4 -2.42 -35.96 -11.07
CA ARG A 4 -3.36 -34.97 -11.63
C ARG A 4 -3.21 -33.57 -10.99
N ALA A 5 -3.02 -33.48 -9.68
CA ALA A 5 -2.83 -32.20 -9.00
C ALA A 5 -1.47 -31.56 -9.35
N ALA A 6 -0.43 -32.38 -9.56
CA ALA A 6 0.87 -31.89 -10.00
C ALA A 6 0.83 -31.36 -11.44
N GLU A 7 0.19 -32.08 -12.36
CA GLU A 7 -0.01 -31.65 -13.75
C GLU A 7 -0.86 -30.37 -13.84
N GLU A 8 -1.91 -30.26 -13.03
CA GLU A 8 -2.75 -29.07 -12.96
C GLU A 8 -1.98 -27.85 -12.42
N ALA A 9 -1.16 -28.04 -11.38
CA ALA A 9 -0.29 -27.00 -10.86
C ALA A 9 0.74 -26.53 -11.89
N GLU A 10 1.29 -27.43 -12.69
CA GLU A 10 2.24 -27.07 -13.76
C GLU A 10 1.55 -26.25 -14.87
N LYS A 11 0.36 -26.64 -15.30
CA LYS A 11 -0.45 -25.86 -16.27
C LYS A 11 -0.73 -24.45 -15.76
N LEU A 12 -1.07 -24.30 -14.49
CA LEU A 12 -1.29 -22.98 -13.88
C LEU A 12 -0.02 -22.12 -13.87
N ARG A 13 1.16 -22.72 -13.64
CA ARG A 13 2.45 -22.01 -13.70
C ARG A 13 2.81 -21.57 -15.10
N GLN A 14 2.60 -22.44 -16.10
CA GLN A 14 2.80 -22.07 -17.49
C GLN A 14 1.92 -20.89 -17.90
N ARG A 15 0.63 -20.95 -17.51
CA ARG A 15 -0.32 -19.84 -17.72
C ARG A 15 0.12 -18.56 -17.01
N ALA A 16 0.59 -18.66 -15.77
CA ALA A 16 1.11 -17.50 -15.03
C ALA A 16 2.34 -16.88 -15.73
N ASN A 17 3.23 -17.71 -16.27
CA ASN A 17 4.41 -17.25 -16.98
C ASN A 17 4.07 -16.50 -18.28
N GLU A 18 3.18 -17.07 -19.09
CA GLU A 18 2.72 -16.47 -20.34
C GLU A 18 2.03 -15.11 -20.09
N MET A 19 1.16 -15.06 -19.08
CA MET A 19 0.41 -13.85 -18.76
C MET A 19 1.23 -12.73 -18.10
N LEU A 20 2.45 -13.01 -17.63
CA LEU A 20 3.27 -12.03 -16.91
C LEU A 20 3.51 -10.75 -17.71
N ARG A 21 3.62 -10.84 -19.03
CA ARG A 21 3.81 -9.68 -19.92
C ARG A 21 2.54 -8.83 -20.09
N GLN A 22 1.36 -9.44 -19.96
CA GLN A 22 0.08 -8.77 -20.16
C GLN A 22 -0.43 -8.21 -18.83
N ASP A 23 -0.61 -9.08 -17.83
CA ASP A 23 -1.20 -8.75 -16.54
C ASP A 23 -0.44 -9.42 -15.38
N PRO A 24 0.54 -8.74 -14.77
CA PRO A 24 1.34 -9.34 -13.70
C PRO A 24 0.50 -9.64 -12.44
N ARG A 25 -0.60 -8.91 -12.22
CA ARG A 25 -1.52 -9.15 -11.09
C ARG A 25 -2.31 -10.46 -11.23
N ASN A 26 -2.80 -10.73 -12.43
CA ASN A 26 -3.53 -11.97 -12.70
C ASN A 26 -2.55 -13.16 -12.73
N ALA A 27 -1.34 -12.96 -13.27
CA ALA A 27 -0.27 -13.95 -13.20
C ALA A 27 0.04 -14.38 -11.76
N LEU A 28 0.06 -13.44 -10.81
CA LEU A 28 0.29 -13.75 -9.39
C LEU A 28 -0.76 -14.70 -8.84
N ARG A 29 -2.04 -14.49 -9.17
CA ARG A 29 -3.15 -15.32 -8.70
C ARG A 29 -2.98 -16.77 -9.14
N TYR A 30 -2.65 -16.98 -10.42
CA TYR A 30 -2.40 -18.32 -10.95
C TYR A 30 -1.13 -18.96 -10.37
N ALA A 31 -0.08 -18.19 -10.14
CA ALA A 31 1.15 -18.69 -9.52
C ALA A 31 0.94 -19.11 -8.05
N GLU A 32 0.18 -18.32 -7.28
CA GLU A 32 -0.20 -18.65 -5.90
C GLU A 32 -1.11 -19.88 -5.85
N GLU A 33 -2.11 -19.96 -6.73
CA GLU A 33 -2.99 -21.13 -6.84
C GLU A 33 -2.19 -22.40 -7.16
N ALA A 34 -1.24 -22.31 -8.09
CA ALA A 34 -0.35 -23.43 -8.41
C ALA A 34 0.48 -23.87 -7.20
N ASN A 35 0.99 -22.93 -6.41
CA ASN A 35 1.81 -23.22 -5.24
C ASN A 35 1.00 -23.85 -4.09
N VAL A 36 -0.25 -23.44 -3.93
CA VAL A 36 -1.19 -24.06 -2.98
C VAL A 36 -1.51 -25.51 -3.39
N LYS A 37 -1.71 -25.77 -4.69
CA LYS A 37 -1.98 -27.13 -5.20
C LYS A 37 -0.76 -28.04 -5.09
N ASN A 38 0.41 -27.51 -5.44
CA ASN A 38 1.67 -28.22 -5.34
C ASN A 38 2.80 -27.22 -5.06
N TYR A 39 3.39 -27.31 -3.88
CA TYR A 39 4.54 -26.48 -3.54
C TYR A 39 5.77 -26.94 -4.31
N THR A 40 6.42 -26.03 -5.04
CA THR A 40 7.79 -26.29 -5.52
C THR A 40 8.68 -25.06 -5.34
N PRO A 41 9.99 -25.26 -5.09
CA PRO A 41 10.94 -24.15 -5.01
C PRO A 41 10.95 -23.26 -6.26
N ASP A 42 10.68 -23.83 -7.43
CA ASP A 42 10.58 -23.07 -8.67
C ASP A 42 9.29 -22.24 -8.77
N GLY A 43 8.19 -22.73 -8.19
CA GLY A 43 6.95 -21.96 -8.07
C GLY A 43 7.13 -20.72 -7.20
N ASP A 44 7.88 -20.83 -6.10
CA ASP A 44 8.24 -19.69 -5.25
C ASP A 44 9.10 -18.64 -5.98
N LYS A 45 10.05 -19.09 -6.81
CA LYS A 45 10.83 -18.19 -7.66
C LYS A 45 9.93 -17.42 -8.63
N LEU A 46 8.98 -18.10 -9.26
CA LEU A 46 8.00 -17.46 -10.15
C LEU A 46 7.18 -16.41 -9.42
N ILE A 47 6.62 -16.74 -8.25
CA ILE A 47 5.88 -15.79 -7.40
C ILE A 47 6.75 -14.56 -7.08
N THR A 48 8.02 -14.78 -6.74
CA THR A 48 8.97 -13.70 -6.43
C THR A 48 9.22 -12.79 -7.62
N ILE A 49 9.45 -13.36 -8.81
CA ILE A 49 9.62 -12.62 -10.07
C ILE A 49 8.37 -11.79 -10.35
N ILE A 50 7.17 -12.39 -10.26
CA ILE A 50 5.91 -11.69 -10.51
C ILE A 50 5.71 -10.53 -9.51
N ARG A 51 6.01 -10.74 -8.22
CA ARG A 51 5.93 -9.68 -7.20
C ARG A 51 6.82 -8.48 -7.53
N ILE A 52 8.04 -8.74 -8.01
CA ILE A 52 8.96 -7.67 -8.46
C ILE A 52 8.36 -6.90 -9.64
N HIS A 53 7.77 -7.58 -10.62
CA HIS A 53 7.10 -6.93 -11.75
C HIS A 53 5.89 -6.10 -11.34
N ILE A 54 5.08 -6.60 -10.40
CA ILE A 54 3.95 -5.83 -9.85
C ILE A 54 4.48 -4.57 -9.14
N ALA A 55 5.50 -4.71 -8.29
CA ALA A 55 6.08 -3.57 -7.59
C ALA A 55 6.67 -2.53 -8.56
N ALA A 56 7.28 -2.98 -9.66
CA ALA A 56 7.79 -2.09 -10.70
C ALA A 56 6.68 -1.41 -11.53
N ALA A 57 5.52 -2.06 -11.69
CA ALA A 57 4.36 -1.49 -12.37
C ALA A 57 3.61 -0.46 -11.52
N VAL A 58 3.75 -0.50 -10.19
CA VAL A 58 3.16 0.51 -9.30
C VAL A 58 3.95 1.82 -9.43
N ARG A 59 3.28 2.84 -9.98
CA ARG A 59 3.84 4.18 -10.08
C ARG A 59 3.70 4.91 -8.75
N MET A 60 4.82 5.16 -8.08
CA MET A 60 4.83 5.84 -6.78
C MET A 60 4.92 7.36 -6.95
N PRO A 61 3.90 8.12 -6.51
CA PRO A 61 3.99 9.57 -6.48
C PRO A 61 5.05 9.98 -5.46
N GLY A 62 6.07 10.69 -5.94
CA GLY A 62 7.16 11.22 -5.14
C GLY A 62 8.54 10.63 -5.39
N SER A 63 8.61 9.45 -6.00
CA SER A 63 9.89 8.86 -6.40
C SER A 63 10.46 9.60 -7.62
N PRO A 64 11.77 9.92 -7.71
CA PRO A 64 12.37 10.59 -8.86
C PRO A 64 12.07 9.83 -10.15
N ASP A 65 12.19 8.51 -10.09
CA ASP A 65 12.01 7.59 -11.22
C ASP A 65 10.57 7.06 -11.34
N GLY A 66 9.67 7.52 -10.45
CA GLY A 66 8.29 7.04 -10.35
C GLY A 66 8.15 5.58 -9.90
N ARG A 67 9.26 4.92 -9.50
CA ARG A 67 9.29 3.51 -9.09
C ARG A 67 9.39 3.36 -7.58
N ASP A 68 8.80 2.28 -7.07
CA ASP A 68 8.92 1.86 -5.67
C ASP A 68 10.15 0.98 -5.46
N TRP A 69 11.30 1.59 -5.13
CA TRP A 69 12.52 0.81 -4.89
C TRP A 69 12.42 -0.07 -3.64
N TYR A 70 11.67 0.36 -2.62
CA TYR A 70 11.43 -0.43 -1.41
C TYR A 70 10.52 -1.63 -1.71
N GLY A 71 9.46 -1.42 -2.50
CA GLY A 71 8.56 -2.48 -2.97
C GLY A 71 9.26 -3.52 -3.83
N ILE A 72 10.17 -3.12 -4.71
CA ILE A 72 10.96 -4.03 -5.57
C ILE A 72 11.86 -4.96 -4.75
N LEU A 73 12.51 -4.43 -3.71
CA LEU A 73 13.33 -5.22 -2.77
C LEU A 73 12.50 -5.97 -1.72
N GLN A 74 11.17 -5.79 -1.71
CA GLN A 74 10.26 -6.36 -0.71
C GLN A 74 10.69 -6.04 0.73
N VAL A 75 11.14 -4.81 0.96
CA VAL A 75 11.59 -4.27 2.27
C VAL A 75 10.73 -3.08 2.67
N ASN A 76 10.63 -2.85 3.97
CA ASN A 76 10.00 -1.65 4.50
C ASN A 76 11.03 -0.51 4.58
N PRO A 77 10.60 0.76 4.45
CA PRO A 77 11.50 1.91 4.64
C PRO A 77 12.07 2.00 6.07
N THR A 78 11.43 1.34 7.04
CA THR A 78 11.88 1.23 8.44
C THR A 78 12.93 0.15 8.67
N ASP A 79 13.19 -0.72 7.68
CA ASP A 79 14.13 -1.83 7.84
C ASP A 79 15.58 -1.32 7.93
N SER A 80 16.39 -2.05 8.70
CA SER A 80 17.82 -1.79 8.86
C SER A 80 18.59 -2.08 7.56
N HIS A 81 19.75 -1.45 7.38
CA HIS A 81 20.60 -1.68 6.20
C HIS A 81 21.05 -3.15 6.08
N ASP A 82 21.35 -3.81 7.20
CA ASP A 82 21.72 -5.22 7.24
C ASP A 82 20.59 -6.15 6.76
N THR A 83 19.35 -5.86 7.19
CA THR A 83 18.17 -6.59 6.70
C THR A 83 17.95 -6.37 5.21
N MET A 84 18.15 -5.15 4.69
CA MET A 84 18.05 -4.86 3.26
C MET A 84 19.11 -5.63 2.46
N ARG A 85 20.36 -5.65 2.93
CA ARG A 85 21.46 -6.40 2.31
C ARG A 85 21.18 -7.90 2.26
N THR A 86 20.64 -8.43 3.34
CA THR A 86 20.30 -9.87 3.43
C THR A 86 19.18 -10.22 2.47
N LYS A 87 18.11 -9.41 2.41
CA LYS A 87 17.01 -9.62 1.45
C LYS A 87 17.47 -9.50 0.00
N TYR A 88 18.30 -8.49 -0.31
CA TYR A 88 18.87 -8.33 -1.65
C TYR A 88 19.63 -9.59 -2.11
N ARG A 89 20.53 -10.12 -1.26
CA ARG A 89 21.27 -11.36 -1.55
C ARG A 89 20.34 -12.55 -1.78
N ALA A 90 19.33 -12.71 -0.93
CA ALA A 90 18.34 -13.77 -1.07
C ALA A 90 17.56 -13.65 -2.39
N LEU A 91 17.11 -12.45 -2.75
CA LEU A 91 16.38 -12.18 -3.98
C LEU A 91 17.23 -12.39 -5.23
N CYS A 92 18.51 -12.01 -5.21
CA CYS A 92 19.43 -12.25 -6.33
C CYS A 92 19.62 -13.75 -6.59
N LEU A 93 19.67 -14.57 -5.54
CA LEU A 93 19.77 -16.03 -5.68
C LEU A 93 18.49 -16.65 -6.24
N HIS A 94 17.32 -16.08 -5.89
CA HIS A 94 16.02 -16.55 -6.38
C HIS A 94 15.74 -16.12 -7.83
N THR A 95 16.19 -14.93 -8.22
CA THR A 95 15.97 -14.33 -9.56
C THR A 95 17.16 -14.45 -10.49
N HIS A 96 18.15 -15.30 -10.16
CA HIS A 96 19.35 -15.45 -10.98
C HIS A 96 18.99 -16.06 -12.35
N PRO A 97 19.41 -15.45 -13.48
CA PRO A 97 19.03 -15.88 -14.82
C PRO A 97 19.47 -17.32 -15.14
N ASP A 98 20.48 -17.84 -14.46
CA ASP A 98 20.93 -19.23 -14.66
C ASP A 98 19.94 -20.27 -14.07
N LYS A 99 19.32 -19.95 -12.93
CA LYS A 99 18.42 -20.88 -12.20
C LYS A 99 16.95 -20.73 -12.57
N ALA A 100 16.62 -19.71 -13.36
CA ALA A 100 15.26 -19.28 -13.66
C ALA A 100 15.06 -19.01 -15.17
N LYS A 101 15.79 -19.74 -16.04
CA LYS A 101 15.70 -19.65 -17.50
C LYS A 101 14.29 -19.91 -18.06
N ASN A 102 13.46 -20.62 -17.30
CA ASN A 102 12.12 -21.03 -17.73
C ASN A 102 11.04 -19.94 -17.52
N PHE A 103 11.40 -18.81 -16.90
CA PHE A 103 10.44 -17.76 -16.58
C PHE A 103 10.68 -16.49 -17.41
N ASP A 104 9.65 -16.10 -18.16
CA ASP A 104 9.60 -14.85 -18.88
C ASP A 104 9.77 -13.67 -17.92
N GLY A 105 10.65 -12.74 -18.23
CA GLY A 105 10.87 -11.56 -17.39
C GLY A 105 11.77 -11.79 -16.17
N CYS A 106 12.44 -12.95 -16.02
CA CYS A 106 13.48 -13.12 -15.01
C CYS A 106 14.61 -12.09 -15.15
N GLU A 107 15.08 -11.84 -16.37
CA GLU A 107 16.13 -10.85 -16.65
C GLU A 107 15.72 -9.43 -16.25
N ASN A 108 14.47 -9.06 -16.59
CA ASN A 108 13.93 -7.75 -16.25
C ASN A 108 13.78 -7.58 -14.74
N ALA A 109 13.30 -8.61 -14.02
CA ALA A 109 13.20 -8.59 -12.57
C ALA A 109 14.59 -8.45 -11.92
N PHE A 110 15.60 -9.17 -12.42
CA PHE A 110 16.97 -9.08 -11.93
C PHE A 110 17.59 -7.70 -12.17
N ARG A 111 17.33 -7.10 -13.34
CA ARG A 111 17.76 -5.72 -13.66
C ARG A 111 17.13 -4.72 -12.70
N LEU A 112 15.82 -4.84 -12.44
CA LEU A 112 15.11 -3.99 -11.47
C LEU A 112 15.69 -4.12 -10.05
N LEU A 113 16.02 -5.35 -9.64
CA LEU A 113 16.61 -5.60 -8.33
C LEU A 113 17.99 -4.96 -8.18
N LYS A 114 18.83 -4.99 -9.23
CA LYS A 114 20.13 -4.30 -9.26
C LYS A 114 19.97 -2.78 -9.14
N LEU A 115 19.09 -2.19 -9.94
CA LEU A 115 18.82 -0.74 -9.89
C LEU A 115 18.31 -0.31 -8.51
N ALA A 116 17.45 -1.11 -7.89
CA ALA A 116 16.94 -0.82 -6.55
C ALA A 116 18.06 -0.81 -5.50
N TRP A 117 19.01 -1.75 -5.61
CA TRP A 117 20.17 -1.82 -4.71
C TRP A 117 21.17 -0.67 -4.94
N GLU A 118 21.34 -0.20 -6.18
CA GLU A 118 22.20 0.95 -6.47
C GLU A 118 21.70 2.25 -5.83
N VAL A 119 20.40 2.36 -5.57
CA VAL A 119 19.78 3.52 -4.91
C VAL A 119 19.70 3.32 -3.39
N LEU A 120 19.25 2.16 -2.92
CA LEU A 120 19.02 1.91 -1.49
C LEU A 120 20.25 1.40 -0.74
N GLY A 121 21.23 0.85 -1.45
CA GLY A 121 22.48 0.33 -0.88
C GLY A 121 23.39 1.45 -0.36
N ASP A 122 23.39 2.62 -0.99
CA ASP A 122 24.18 3.78 -0.54
C ASP A 122 23.36 4.67 0.40
N ALA A 123 23.85 4.90 1.62
CA ALA A 123 23.17 5.72 2.62
C ALA A 123 22.87 7.15 2.13
N ASN A 124 23.75 7.72 1.30
CA ASN A 124 23.54 9.06 0.73
C ASN A 124 22.43 9.08 -0.32
N LYS A 125 22.37 8.06 -1.19
CA LYS A 125 21.33 7.94 -2.22
C LYS A 125 19.98 7.59 -1.60
N ARG A 126 19.94 6.72 -0.59
CA ARG A 126 18.74 6.42 0.20
C ARG A 126 18.16 7.69 0.82
N ARG A 127 19.00 8.52 1.45
CA ARG A 127 18.56 9.79 2.04
C ARG A 127 17.99 10.75 0.99
N ALA A 128 18.64 10.88 -0.17
CA ALA A 128 18.14 11.71 -1.26
C ALA A 128 16.80 11.18 -1.80
N TYR A 129 16.65 9.87 -1.91
CA TYR A 129 15.39 9.23 -2.28
C TYR A 129 14.28 9.50 -1.27
N ASP A 130 14.54 9.32 0.02
CA ASP A 130 13.57 9.57 1.09
C ASP A 130 13.18 11.05 1.18
N GLN A 131 14.12 11.98 0.98
CA GLN A 131 13.84 13.42 0.89
C GLN A 131 12.92 13.75 -0.29
N SER A 132 13.18 13.17 -1.47
CA SER A 132 12.34 13.37 -2.65
C SER A 132 10.91 12.85 -2.44
N LEU A 133 10.77 11.71 -1.76
CA LEU A 133 9.47 11.15 -1.38
C LEU A 133 8.72 12.08 -0.41
N ALA A 134 9.42 12.65 0.57
CA ALA A 134 8.82 13.56 1.56
C ALA A 134 8.36 14.88 0.92
N GLN A 135 9.18 15.49 0.07
CA GLN A 135 8.86 16.76 -0.62
C GLN A 135 7.61 16.66 -1.51
N ARG A 136 7.39 15.51 -2.13
CA ARG A 136 6.25 15.29 -3.04
C ARG A 136 4.98 14.77 -2.35
N ARG A 137 5.07 14.31 -1.10
CA ARG A 137 3.93 13.88 -0.27
C ARG A 137 3.35 15.02 0.58
N ALA A 138 4.03 16.16 0.68
CA ALA A 138 3.50 17.33 1.39
C ALA A 138 2.25 17.88 0.66
N PRO A 139 1.10 18.05 1.34
CA PRO A 139 -0.11 18.61 0.76
C PRO A 139 0.08 20.12 0.59
N GLY A 140 0.71 20.51 -0.52
CA GLY A 140 1.02 21.91 -0.82
C GLY A 140 2.22 22.14 -1.75
N GLY A 141 2.60 21.14 -2.57
CA GLY A 141 3.74 21.22 -3.49
C GLY A 141 3.55 22.16 -4.68
N LEU A 142 3.24 23.43 -4.43
CA LEU A 142 3.68 24.56 -5.26
C LEU A 142 5.04 25.03 -4.71
N ALA A 143 6.13 24.35 -5.05
CA ALA A 143 7.50 24.91 -4.96
C ALA A 143 8.53 23.89 -5.46
N GLY A 144 8.74 23.86 -6.76
CA GLY A 144 9.99 23.44 -7.38
C GLY A 144 10.65 24.64 -8.08
N GLY A 145 10.68 25.80 -7.40
CA GLY A 145 11.44 26.96 -7.84
C GLY A 145 12.91 26.73 -7.54
N GLY A 146 13.70 26.48 -8.58
CA GLY A 146 15.15 26.44 -8.51
C GLY A 146 15.73 27.25 -9.66
N GLY A 147 16.15 28.49 -9.38
CA GLY A 147 16.99 29.26 -10.29
C GLY A 147 16.91 30.78 -10.11
N GLY A 148 17.96 31.37 -9.52
CA GLY A 148 18.40 32.72 -9.91
C GLY A 148 18.16 33.88 -8.92
N ALA A 149 19.22 34.19 -8.17
CA ALA A 149 19.84 35.52 -8.04
C ALA A 149 18.99 36.82 -7.81
N ARG A 150 19.31 37.48 -6.68
CA ARG A 150 19.67 38.92 -6.53
C ARG A 150 18.61 40.02 -6.84
N GLY A 151 18.25 40.78 -5.78
CA GLY A 151 18.44 42.25 -5.73
C GLY A 151 17.23 43.18 -5.91
N GLY A 152 17.08 44.12 -4.95
CA GLY A 152 16.34 45.42 -5.05
C GLY A 152 14.81 45.34 -4.94
N GLY A 153 14.03 46.23 -4.30
CA GLY A 153 14.24 47.57 -3.77
C GLY A 153 13.03 48.46 -4.18
N GLY A 154 12.28 49.02 -3.20
CA GLY A 154 11.28 50.11 -3.33
C GLY A 154 9.88 49.71 -3.85
N GLY A 155 8.74 50.32 -3.50
CA GLY A 155 8.36 51.48 -2.67
C GLY A 155 6.94 51.97 -3.07
N GLY A 156 6.14 52.47 -2.09
CA GLY A 156 4.94 53.36 -2.25
C GLY A 156 3.68 52.75 -2.91
N GLY A 157 2.42 52.91 -2.45
CA GLY A 157 1.76 54.02 -1.75
C GLY A 157 0.76 54.72 -2.70
N GLY A 158 -0.54 54.77 -2.39
CA GLY A 158 -1.50 55.58 -3.17
C GLY A 158 -2.98 55.29 -2.95
N VAL A 159 -3.69 56.25 -2.39
CA VAL A 159 -5.12 56.31 -2.00
C VAL A 159 -5.93 57.18 -2.96
N GLY A 160 -7.27 57.05 -2.93
CA GLY A 160 -8.24 58.02 -3.47
C GLY A 160 -9.42 57.31 -4.17
N GLY A 161 -10.70 57.56 -3.90
CA GLY A 161 -11.38 58.64 -3.20
C GLY A 161 -12.62 59.05 -4.02
N VAL A 162 -13.82 58.82 -3.45
CA VAL A 162 -15.13 59.51 -3.61
C VAL A 162 -15.74 59.79 -5.00
N ASN A 163 -17.06 59.53 -5.20
CA ASN A 163 -18.13 60.55 -5.19
C ASN A 163 -19.53 59.95 -5.52
N TYR A 164 -20.56 60.70 -5.11
CA TYR A 164 -21.98 60.41 -4.89
C TYR A 164 -22.89 60.45 -6.15
N GLY A 165 -23.97 59.66 -6.09
CA GLY A 165 -25.36 60.08 -6.34
C GLY A 165 -25.86 60.27 -7.77
N HIS A 166 -26.88 59.48 -8.18
CA HIS A 166 -27.98 59.96 -9.05
C HIS A 166 -29.22 59.06 -8.89
N TYR A 167 -30.38 59.70 -9.04
CA TYR A 167 -31.74 59.28 -8.70
C TYR A 167 -32.53 58.77 -9.92
N SER A 168 -33.50 57.90 -9.61
CA SER A 168 -34.81 57.68 -10.28
C SER A 168 -34.92 56.89 -11.60
N SER A 169 -35.56 55.72 -11.43
CA SER A 169 -36.75 55.23 -12.17
C SER A 169 -36.61 54.71 -13.60
N SER A 170 -36.85 53.40 -13.79
CA SER A 170 -38.15 52.89 -14.31
C SER A 170 -38.13 51.38 -14.61
N SER A 171 -39.06 50.68 -13.96
CA SER A 171 -39.97 49.66 -14.52
C SER A 171 -39.47 48.27 -15.00
N THR A 172 -40.05 47.26 -14.34
CA THR A 172 -40.63 46.01 -14.88
C THR A 172 -39.84 44.70 -14.73
N VAL A 173 -40.12 43.92 -13.67
CA VAL A 173 -40.40 42.46 -13.74
C VAL A 173 -41.07 41.94 -12.44
N PRO A 174 -41.95 40.92 -12.50
CA PRO A 174 -42.90 40.52 -11.43
C PRO A 174 -42.36 39.46 -10.44
N PRO A 175 -43.07 39.20 -9.31
CA PRO A 175 -42.58 38.35 -8.23
C PRO A 175 -42.99 36.86 -8.38
N SER A 176 -42.07 35.94 -8.07
CA SER A 176 -42.35 34.50 -7.96
C SER A 176 -42.83 34.14 -6.54
N ARG A 177 -44.04 33.56 -6.51
CA ARG A 177 -44.75 33.08 -5.32
C ARG A 177 -44.10 31.82 -4.74
N SER A 178 -44.16 31.77 -3.42
CA SER A 178 -44.06 30.61 -2.54
C SER A 178 -45.07 29.52 -2.90
N GLY A 179 -44.61 28.26 -2.91
CA GLY A 179 -45.42 27.07 -3.10
C GLY A 179 -44.88 25.93 -2.25
N SER A 180 -45.52 25.73 -1.10
CA SER A 180 -45.44 24.57 -0.22
C SER A 180 -46.09 23.34 -0.87
N GLY A 181 -45.42 22.19 -0.82
CA GLY A 181 -46.00 20.91 -1.24
C GLY A 181 -45.07 19.74 -0.93
N SER A 182 -45.13 19.22 0.29
CA SER A 182 -44.44 17.99 0.70
C SER A 182 -45.37 16.80 0.49
N THR A 183 -45.01 15.90 -0.42
CA THR A 183 -45.59 14.55 -0.53
C THR A 183 -44.63 13.54 0.12
N PRO A 184 -45.14 12.50 0.81
CA PRO A 184 -44.30 11.47 1.41
C PRO A 184 -44.11 10.31 0.42
N SER A 185 -42.86 9.97 0.11
CA SER A 185 -42.50 8.70 -0.51
C SER A 185 -41.65 7.88 0.45
N SER A 186 -42.32 6.91 1.05
CA SER A 186 -41.75 5.74 1.69
C SER A 186 -41.15 4.80 0.64
N SER A 187 -39.85 4.50 0.74
CA SER A 187 -39.29 3.19 0.39
C SER A 187 -37.82 3.04 0.81
N SER A 188 -37.64 2.29 1.89
CA SER A 188 -36.65 1.22 2.08
C SER A 188 -35.14 1.51 1.94
N SER A 189 -34.53 1.76 3.10
CA SER A 189 -33.57 0.85 3.74
C SER A 189 -32.40 0.28 2.93
N ALA A 190 -31.21 0.83 3.16
CA ALA A 190 -29.97 0.06 3.35
C ALA A 190 -28.90 0.93 4.04
N THR A 191 -29.20 1.48 5.21
CA THR A 191 -28.16 1.96 6.12
C THR A 191 -27.51 0.72 6.73
N VAL A 192 -26.33 0.33 6.24
CA VAL A 192 -25.47 -0.62 6.94
C VAL A 192 -25.01 0.09 8.22
N SER A 193 -25.80 -0.07 9.27
CA SER A 193 -25.47 0.34 10.63
C SER A 193 -24.15 -0.33 11.02
N ARG A 194 -23.08 0.46 11.10
CA ARG A 194 -21.85 0.08 11.82
C ARG A 194 -22.25 -0.38 13.22
N PRO A 195 -21.92 -1.60 13.65
CA PRO A 195 -22.10 -1.93 15.06
C PRO A 195 -21.06 -1.13 15.86
N ALA A 196 -21.57 -0.23 16.71
CA ALA A 196 -20.82 0.28 17.84
C ALA A 196 -20.60 -0.91 18.79
N ILE A 197 -19.40 -1.49 18.78
CA ILE A 197 -18.95 -2.40 19.84
C ILE A 197 -18.02 -1.59 20.74
N GLN A 198 -18.63 -0.93 21.71
CA GLN A 198 -17.99 -0.44 22.93
C GLN A 198 -18.36 -1.44 24.01
N GLU A 199 -17.56 -2.48 24.19
CA GLU A 199 -17.38 -3.24 25.44
C GLU A 199 -16.26 -4.28 25.20
N PRO A 200 -15.33 -4.51 26.14
CA PRO A 200 -14.32 -5.56 26.01
C PRO A 200 -14.99 -6.94 26.03
N PHE A 201 -14.79 -7.74 24.98
CA PHE A 201 -15.29 -9.12 24.95
C PHE A 201 -14.19 -10.10 25.36
N THR A 202 -14.59 -11.20 26.02
CA THR A 202 -13.67 -12.28 26.39
C THR A 202 -13.89 -13.48 25.50
N VAL A 203 -12.80 -14.03 24.95
CA VAL A 203 -12.83 -15.28 24.17
C VAL A 203 -12.09 -16.35 24.94
N ALA A 204 -12.65 -17.56 24.99
CA ALA A 204 -11.97 -18.73 25.52
C ALA A 204 -10.94 -19.22 24.49
N VAL A 205 -9.67 -19.30 24.90
CA VAL A 205 -8.56 -19.78 24.08
C VAL A 205 -7.85 -20.91 24.82
N THR A 206 -7.66 -22.03 24.14
CA THR A 206 -6.92 -23.17 24.69
C THR A 206 -5.42 -22.95 24.55
N CYS A 207 -4.65 -23.13 25.63
CA CYS A 207 -3.20 -23.05 25.62
C CYS A 207 -2.59 -24.15 24.73
N PRO A 208 -1.79 -23.81 23.72
CA PRO A 208 -1.16 -24.81 22.83
C PRO A 208 -0.13 -25.67 23.58
N PHE A 209 0.43 -25.20 24.69
CA PHE A 209 1.46 -25.91 25.44
C PHE A 209 0.91 -26.85 26.53
N CYS A 210 -0.12 -26.43 27.28
CA CYS A 210 -0.63 -27.19 28.42
C CYS A 210 -2.11 -27.61 28.30
N LYS A 211 -2.74 -27.34 27.15
CA LYS A 211 -4.17 -27.61 26.86
C LYS A 211 -5.16 -26.97 27.85
N HIS A 212 -4.70 -26.03 28.67
CA HIS A 212 -5.54 -25.32 29.63
C HIS A 212 -6.44 -24.29 28.93
N ALA A 213 -7.72 -24.22 29.31
CA ALA A 213 -8.65 -23.23 28.80
C ALA A 213 -8.45 -21.89 29.52
N CYS A 214 -7.84 -20.92 28.85
CA CYS A 214 -7.66 -19.56 29.35
C CYS A 214 -8.73 -18.63 28.78
N ARG A 215 -9.16 -17.61 29.53
CA ARG A 215 -9.97 -16.51 28.99
C ARG A 215 -9.04 -15.38 28.58
N ARG A 216 -9.20 -14.82 27.39
CA ARG A 216 -8.41 -13.66 26.92
C ARG A 216 -9.34 -12.48 26.70
N LYS A 217 -8.98 -11.31 27.23
CA LYS A 217 -9.69 -10.05 26.99
C LYS A 217 -9.24 -9.49 25.64
N TYR A 218 -10.19 -9.11 24.80
CA TYR A 218 -9.93 -8.44 23.53
C TYR A 218 -10.60 -7.07 23.55
N SER A 219 -9.88 -6.06 23.08
CA SER A 219 -10.40 -4.70 22.88
C SER A 219 -10.29 -4.34 21.40
N VAL A 220 -11.35 -3.76 20.84
CA VAL A 220 -11.32 -3.27 19.45
C VAL A 220 -10.96 -1.80 19.47
N MET A 221 -9.72 -1.46 19.07
CA MET A 221 -9.35 -0.07 18.77
C MET A 221 -9.34 0.11 17.25
N MET A 222 -10.09 1.10 16.76
CA MET A 222 -10.08 1.53 15.34
C MET A 222 -10.34 0.39 14.33
N GLY A 223 -11.26 -0.53 14.62
CA GLY A 223 -11.67 -1.58 13.67
C GLY A 223 -10.64 -2.68 13.40
N ARG A 224 -9.49 -2.68 14.10
CA ARG A 224 -8.60 -3.84 14.21
C ARG A 224 -8.75 -4.47 15.59
N GLN A 225 -8.77 -5.80 15.64
CA GLN A 225 -8.70 -6.53 16.90
C GLN A 225 -7.30 -6.32 17.48
N VAL A 226 -7.20 -5.59 18.60
CA VAL A 226 -5.94 -5.39 19.32
C VAL A 226 -6.03 -6.21 20.60
N LEU A 227 -5.05 -7.09 20.81
CA LEU A 227 -4.90 -7.80 22.09
C LEU A 227 -4.59 -6.75 23.14
N SER A 228 -5.45 -6.60 24.15
CA SER A 228 -5.11 -5.79 25.33
C SER A 228 -3.98 -6.49 26.09
N ASP A 229 -2.95 -5.74 26.45
CA ASP A 229 -1.68 -6.23 27.03
C ASP A 229 -1.80 -7.02 28.35
N GLU A 230 -3.00 -7.18 28.90
CA GLU A 230 -3.19 -7.81 30.22
C GLU A 230 -3.15 -9.35 30.24
N LEU A 231 -3.17 -10.08 29.11
CA LEU A 231 -3.12 -11.56 29.14
C LEU A 231 -2.28 -12.14 27.98
N ILE A 232 -0.98 -11.87 28.04
CA ILE A 232 0.05 -12.45 27.16
C ILE A 232 0.47 -13.85 27.63
N PHE A 233 0.29 -14.17 28.91
CA PHE A 233 0.75 -15.42 29.54
C PHE A 233 -0.39 -16.37 29.92
N CYS A 234 -0.13 -17.68 29.83
CA CYS A 234 -1.04 -18.69 30.35
C CYS A 234 -1.01 -18.74 31.89
N ALA A 235 -2.18 -18.66 32.54
CA ALA A 235 -2.29 -18.72 34.00
C ALA A 235 -1.73 -20.02 34.61
N LYS A 236 -1.68 -21.12 33.85
CA LYS A 236 -1.22 -22.43 34.34
C LYS A 236 0.27 -22.68 34.10
N CYS A 237 0.80 -22.31 32.93
CA CYS A 237 2.20 -22.60 32.58
C CYS A 237 3.10 -21.37 32.45
N GLN A 238 2.55 -20.17 32.66
CA GLN A 238 3.22 -18.86 32.54
C GLN A 238 3.97 -18.65 31.22
N ARG A 239 3.68 -19.46 30.18
CA ARG A 239 4.27 -19.29 28.85
C ARG A 239 3.50 -18.26 28.06
N ASN A 240 4.24 -17.47 27.29
CA ASN A 240 3.67 -16.55 26.32
C ASN A 240 2.92 -17.36 25.25
N PHE A 241 1.72 -16.90 24.89
CA PHE A 241 0.94 -17.49 23.79
C PHE A 241 1.51 -17.12 22.41
N TYR A 242 2.37 -16.09 22.32
CA TYR A 242 3.12 -15.72 21.11
C TYR A 242 4.60 -16.10 21.30
N PRO A 243 5.26 -16.71 20.30
CA PRO A 243 6.73 -16.82 20.27
C PRO A 243 7.39 -15.48 19.96
#